data_AF-A0A2P2L927-F1
#
_entry.id   AF-A0A2P2L927-F1
#
_cell.length_a   1.000
_cell.length_b   1.000
_cell.length_c   1.000
_cell.angle_alpha   90.00
_cell.angle_beta   90.00
_cell.angle_gamma   90.00
#
_symmetry.space_group_name_H-M   'P 1'
#
loop_
_entity.id
_entity.type
_entity.pdbx_description
1 polymer ?
#
loop_
_entity_poly.entity_id
_entity_poly.type
_entity_poly.pdbx_seq_one_letter_code
_entity_poly.pdbx_strand_id
1 'polypeptide(L)'
;MASTIFKTPCTVPATKGLDREKYVGLRPFSSNLRFDCVKTGAMAWTRHCYKVRASAAHDGPTKKLGLSDAECEEAVTAGNVPEAPPVPPKPVAPAGTPVVPSLLLRRRPRRNRRTPALRASFQETNISPANLVYPLFIHEGEEDTPIGAMPGCYRLGWRHGLLEEVARARDVGVNSVVLFPKVPDGLKSPTGEEAYNENGLVPRAIRLLKDKYPDLVIFTDVALDPYSSDGHDGIVREDGVIMNDETVHQLCKQAVAQARAGADIVSPSDMMDGRVGAIRAALDAEGFQHVSIMSYTAKYASSFYGPFREALDSNPRFGDKKTYQMNPANHREALVEAHEDESEGADILLVCIFFSFKLLSW
;
A
#
# COMPACT_ATOMS: atom_id res chain seq x y z
N MET A 1 -18.91 -53.75 -23.15
CA MET A 1 -18.79 -53.79 -24.62
C MET A 1 -18.68 -52.36 -25.13
N ALA A 2 -17.76 -52.12 -26.04
CA ALA A 2 -17.26 -50.80 -26.43
C ALA A 2 -18.35 -49.88 -27.01
N SER A 3 -18.33 -48.60 -26.62
CA SER A 3 -19.12 -47.53 -27.25
C SER A 3 -18.19 -46.68 -28.12
N THR A 4 -18.48 -46.68 -29.41
CA THR A 4 -17.73 -46.06 -30.49
C THR A 4 -18.01 -44.54 -30.51
N ILE A 5 -16.96 -43.73 -30.43
CA ILE A 5 -17.04 -42.27 -30.53
C ILE A 5 -17.17 -41.87 -32.01
N PHE A 6 -18.33 -41.32 -32.39
CA PHE A 6 -18.50 -40.62 -33.67
C PHE A 6 -17.81 -39.24 -33.60
N LYS A 7 -16.89 -38.97 -34.53
CA LYS A 7 -16.34 -37.63 -34.77
C LYS A 7 -17.09 -36.97 -35.93
N THR A 8 -17.88 -35.94 -35.63
CA THR A 8 -18.41 -35.01 -36.65
C THR A 8 -17.52 -33.76 -36.72
N PRO A 9 -17.08 -33.31 -37.91
CA PRO A 9 -16.35 -32.05 -38.03
C PRO A 9 -17.34 -30.87 -38.02
N CYS A 10 -17.23 -29.99 -37.02
CA CYS A 10 -17.96 -28.74 -36.98
C CYS A 10 -17.10 -27.64 -37.62
N THR A 11 -17.41 -27.26 -38.85
CA THR A 11 -16.84 -26.09 -39.52
C THR A 11 -17.49 -24.82 -38.97
N VAL A 12 -16.74 -24.03 -38.20
CA VAL A 12 -17.16 -22.70 -37.73
C VAL A 12 -16.79 -21.67 -38.80
N PRO A 13 -17.72 -20.80 -39.26
CA PRO A 13 -17.38 -19.73 -40.20
C PRO A 13 -16.62 -18.61 -39.47
N ALA A 14 -15.55 -18.12 -40.11
CA ALA A 14 -14.71 -17.04 -39.59
C ALA A 14 -15.52 -15.73 -39.46
N THR A 15 -15.60 -15.19 -38.25
CA THR A 15 -16.14 -13.86 -37.99
C THR A 15 -15.11 -12.79 -38.38
N LYS A 16 -15.55 -11.83 -39.19
CA LYS A 16 -14.78 -10.64 -39.60
C LYS A 16 -14.27 -9.88 -38.37
N GLY A 17 -13.02 -9.43 -38.46
CA GLY A 17 -12.25 -8.83 -37.37
C GLY A 17 -12.91 -7.62 -36.72
N LEU A 18 -12.77 -7.55 -35.40
CA LEU A 18 -13.07 -6.36 -34.62
C LEU A 18 -12.00 -5.29 -34.88
N ASP A 19 -12.46 -4.10 -35.25
CA ASP A 19 -11.67 -2.88 -35.39
C ASP A 19 -11.05 -2.49 -34.03
N ARG A 20 -9.71 -2.37 -33.99
CA ARG A 20 -8.89 -2.32 -32.76
C ARG A 20 -8.34 -0.92 -32.43
N GLU A 21 -8.82 0.16 -33.06
CA GLU A 21 -8.14 1.47 -32.94
C GLU A 21 -8.78 2.52 -32.00
N LYS A 22 -9.73 2.17 -31.11
CA LYS A 22 -10.34 3.19 -30.21
C LYS A 22 -10.52 2.76 -28.75
N TYR A 23 -9.47 2.19 -28.16
CA TYR A 23 -9.40 2.04 -26.70
C TYR A 23 -8.08 2.61 -26.16
N VAL A 24 -8.19 3.79 -25.53
CA VAL A 24 -7.13 4.36 -24.71
C VAL A 24 -7.15 3.61 -23.37
N GLY A 25 -6.05 2.93 -23.02
CA GLY A 25 -5.85 2.45 -21.65
C GLY A 25 -5.28 1.04 -21.44
N LEU A 26 -4.95 0.26 -22.48
CA LEU A 26 -4.22 -1.01 -22.30
C LEU A 26 -3.20 -1.19 -23.44
N ARG A 27 -1.89 -1.22 -23.11
CA ARG A 27 -0.85 -1.61 -24.08
C ARG A 27 -1.04 -3.10 -24.45
N PRO A 28 -0.88 -3.51 -25.71
CA PRO A 28 -0.95 -4.91 -26.08
C PRO A 28 0.32 -5.65 -25.63
N PHE A 29 0.14 -6.67 -24.79
CA PHE A 29 1.20 -7.63 -24.45
C PHE A 29 1.30 -8.65 -25.61
N SER A 30 2.46 -8.73 -26.28
CA SER A 30 2.76 -9.80 -27.24
C SER A 30 3.77 -10.77 -26.63
N SER A 31 3.29 -11.91 -26.12
CA SER A 31 4.13 -13.08 -25.88
C SER A 31 3.42 -14.34 -26.39
N ASN A 32 4.09 -15.02 -27.32
CA ASN A 32 3.69 -16.34 -27.82
C ASN A 32 4.02 -17.37 -26.74
N LEU A 33 3.04 -17.75 -25.92
CA LEU A 33 3.16 -18.89 -25.00
C LEU A 33 2.51 -20.12 -25.62
N ARG A 34 3.36 -21.11 -25.97
CA ARG A 34 2.94 -22.48 -26.29
C ARG A 34 2.62 -23.19 -24.97
N PHE A 35 1.43 -23.77 -24.89
CA PHE A 35 1.07 -24.64 -23.78
C PHE A 35 1.46 -26.08 -24.09
N ASP A 36 2.51 -26.58 -23.44
CA ASP A 36 2.79 -28.02 -23.35
C ASP A 36 2.04 -28.61 -22.16
N CYS A 37 1.27 -29.67 -22.43
CA CYS A 37 0.45 -30.39 -21.47
C CYS A 37 1.34 -31.29 -20.59
N VAL A 38 1.52 -30.92 -19.32
CA VAL A 38 2.17 -31.76 -18.31
C VAL A 38 1.10 -32.45 -17.45
N LYS A 39 1.24 -33.77 -17.30
CA LYS A 39 0.35 -34.67 -16.54
C LYS A 39 0.26 -34.27 -15.07
N THR A 40 -0.96 -34.23 -14.54
CA THR A 40 -1.26 -33.94 -13.14
C THR A 40 -0.94 -35.14 -12.23
N GLY A 41 0.01 -34.96 -11.31
CA GLY A 41 0.17 -35.80 -10.12
C GLY A 41 -0.78 -35.37 -9.01
N ALA A 42 -1.34 -36.32 -8.28
CA ALA A 42 -2.31 -36.08 -7.21
C ALA A 42 -1.65 -35.39 -6.01
N MET A 43 -1.99 -34.12 -5.76
CA MET A 43 -1.76 -33.45 -4.48
C MET A 43 -3.06 -33.38 -3.69
N ALA A 44 -3.03 -33.89 -2.46
CA ALA A 44 -4.14 -33.85 -1.52
C ALA A 44 -4.36 -32.40 -1.05
N TRP A 45 -5.48 -31.79 -1.47
CA TRP A 45 -5.92 -30.50 -0.97
C TRP A 45 -6.74 -30.70 0.31
N THR A 46 -6.26 -30.15 1.41
CA THR A 46 -7.04 -29.95 2.63
C THR A 46 -8.22 -29.02 2.32
N ARG A 47 -9.43 -29.57 2.32
CA ARG A 47 -10.69 -28.83 2.13
C ARG A 47 -10.86 -27.81 3.24
N HIS A 48 -10.41 -26.58 3.02
CA HIS A 48 -10.87 -25.43 3.79
C HIS A 48 -12.34 -25.21 3.41
N CYS A 49 -13.22 -25.69 4.28
CA CYS A 49 -14.66 -25.56 4.11
C CYS A 49 -15.03 -24.09 4.36
N TYR A 50 -15.10 -23.29 3.29
CA TYR A 50 -15.63 -21.93 3.35
C TYR A 50 -17.10 -22.01 3.78
N LYS A 51 -17.36 -21.71 5.05
CA LYS A 51 -18.72 -21.45 5.54
C LYS A 51 -19.20 -20.12 4.96
N VAL A 52 -19.95 -20.18 3.87
CA VAL A 52 -20.76 -19.05 3.41
C VAL A 52 -21.85 -18.81 4.46
N ARG A 53 -21.66 -17.81 5.33
CA ARG A 53 -22.76 -17.30 6.15
C ARG A 53 -23.64 -16.42 5.25
N ALA A 54 -24.77 -16.95 4.81
CA ALA A 54 -25.86 -16.12 4.34
C ALA A 54 -26.22 -15.14 5.47
N SER A 55 -26.24 -13.84 5.17
CA SER A 55 -26.59 -12.81 6.15
C SER A 55 -27.97 -13.09 6.75
N ALA A 56 -28.05 -13.18 8.07
CA ALA A 56 -29.27 -13.54 8.80
C ALA A 56 -30.35 -12.45 8.87
N ALA A 57 -30.21 -11.36 8.12
CA ALA A 57 -31.14 -10.23 8.18
C ALA A 57 -31.66 -9.88 6.78
N HIS A 58 -32.70 -10.58 6.36
CA HIS A 58 -33.61 -10.11 5.33
C HIS A 58 -35.02 -10.11 5.93
N ASP A 59 -35.43 -9.00 6.56
CA ASP A 59 -36.81 -8.75 7.02
C ASP A 59 -37.69 -8.33 5.83
N GLY A 60 -37.72 -9.17 4.80
CA GLY A 60 -38.67 -9.08 3.69
C GLY A 60 -39.50 -10.37 3.65
N PRO A 61 -40.78 -10.31 3.24
CA PRO A 61 -41.62 -11.50 3.14
C PRO A 61 -41.15 -12.35 1.96
N THR A 62 -40.12 -13.17 2.13
CA THR A 62 -39.81 -14.24 1.19
C THR A 62 -40.85 -15.33 1.36
N LYS A 63 -41.76 -15.45 0.40
CA LYS A 63 -42.63 -16.63 0.25
C LYS A 63 -41.72 -17.85 0.07
N LYS A 64 -41.45 -18.60 1.13
CA LYS A 64 -40.81 -19.92 1.01
C LYS A 64 -41.82 -20.82 0.31
N LEU A 65 -41.44 -21.47 -0.79
CA LEU A 65 -42.32 -22.38 -1.53
C LEU A 65 -42.74 -23.61 -0.71
N GLY A 66 -42.11 -23.88 0.45
CA GLY A 66 -42.47 -24.98 1.35
C GLY A 66 -42.11 -26.38 0.83
N LEU A 67 -41.58 -26.47 -0.39
CA LEU A 67 -41.12 -27.71 -1.04
C LEU A 67 -39.64 -27.97 -0.71
N SER A 68 -39.29 -29.24 -0.55
CA SER A 68 -37.90 -29.70 -0.46
C SER A 68 -37.20 -29.67 -1.81
N ASP A 69 -35.87 -29.68 -1.82
CA ASP A 69 -35.07 -29.63 -3.04
C ASP A 69 -35.41 -30.80 -4.00
N ALA A 70 -35.69 -31.99 -3.45
CA ALA A 70 -36.07 -33.17 -4.22
C ALA A 70 -37.46 -33.04 -4.90
N GLU A 71 -38.43 -32.45 -4.21
CA GLU A 71 -39.78 -32.22 -4.77
C GLU A 71 -39.75 -31.15 -5.88
N CYS A 72 -38.87 -30.16 -5.77
CA CYS A 72 -38.62 -29.18 -6.83
C CYS A 72 -37.98 -29.84 -8.07
N GLU A 73 -37.02 -30.74 -7.89
CA GLU A 73 -36.38 -31.46 -9.01
C GLU A 73 -37.36 -32.41 -9.72
N GLU A 74 -38.21 -33.13 -9.00
CA GLU A 74 -39.27 -33.95 -9.58
C GLU A 74 -40.32 -33.11 -10.33
N ALA A 75 -40.74 -31.98 -9.77
CA ALA A 75 -41.70 -31.08 -10.42
C ALA A 75 -41.17 -30.51 -11.73
N VAL A 76 -39.89 -30.11 -11.77
CA VAL A 76 -39.23 -29.63 -12.99
C VAL A 76 -39.13 -30.75 -14.04
N THR A 77 -38.80 -31.97 -13.61
CA THR A 77 -38.70 -33.14 -14.51
C THR A 77 -40.08 -33.55 -15.07
N ALA A 78 -41.15 -33.34 -14.30
CA ALA A 78 -42.54 -33.55 -14.71
C ALA A 78 -43.14 -32.40 -15.56
N GLY A 79 -42.36 -31.35 -15.87
CA GLY A 79 -42.81 -30.20 -16.66
C GLY A 79 -43.55 -29.12 -15.87
N ASN A 80 -43.67 -29.27 -14.55
CA ASN A 80 -44.30 -28.32 -13.63
C ASN A 80 -43.23 -27.41 -13.00
N VAL A 81 -42.63 -26.54 -13.84
CA VAL A 81 -41.60 -25.61 -13.37
C VAL A 81 -42.23 -24.59 -12.41
N PRO A 82 -41.71 -24.44 -11.18
CA PRO A 82 -42.25 -23.48 -10.22
C PRO A 82 -42.14 -22.05 -10.77
N GLU A 83 -43.21 -21.27 -10.56
CA GLU A 83 -43.29 -19.90 -11.05
C GLU A 83 -42.21 -19.02 -10.38
N ALA A 84 -41.57 -18.17 -11.18
CA ALA A 84 -40.54 -17.28 -10.67
C ALA A 84 -41.12 -16.39 -9.56
N PRO A 85 -40.34 -16.09 -8.50
CA PRO A 85 -40.80 -15.19 -7.46
C PRO A 85 -41.30 -13.86 -8.06
N PRO A 86 -42.42 -13.31 -7.56
CA PRO A 86 -42.95 -12.06 -8.07
C PRO A 86 -41.90 -10.96 -7.96
N VAL A 87 -41.70 -10.22 -9.04
CA VAL A 87 -40.78 -9.08 -9.05
C VAL A 87 -41.25 -8.10 -7.97
N PRO A 88 -40.37 -7.65 -7.07
CA PRO A 88 -40.75 -6.70 -6.02
C PRO A 88 -41.46 -5.48 -6.63
N PRO A 89 -42.60 -5.04 -6.07
CA PRO A 89 -43.34 -3.91 -6.61
C PRO A 89 -42.44 -2.67 -6.63
N LYS A 90 -42.39 -2.00 -7.78
CA LYS A 90 -41.62 -0.76 -7.91
C LYS A 90 -42.28 0.30 -7.02
N PRO A 91 -41.52 0.99 -6.14
CA PRO A 91 -42.07 2.09 -5.34
C PRO A 91 -42.75 3.13 -6.21
N VAL A 92 -43.88 3.66 -5.73
CA VAL A 92 -44.62 4.73 -6.41
C VAL A 92 -43.75 5.98 -6.46
N ALA A 93 -43.73 6.64 -7.62
CA ALA A 93 -43.00 7.90 -7.76
C ALA A 93 -43.68 9.02 -6.93
N PRO A 94 -42.94 10.03 -6.45
CA PRO A 94 -43.54 11.17 -5.74
C PRO A 94 -44.66 11.86 -6.53
N ALA A 95 -45.64 12.42 -5.82
CA ALA A 95 -46.71 13.20 -6.45
C ALA A 95 -46.14 14.38 -7.24
N GLY A 96 -46.68 14.65 -8.43
CA GLY A 96 -46.16 15.67 -9.35
C GLY A 96 -44.96 15.21 -10.21
N THR A 97 -44.52 13.94 -10.12
CA THR A 97 -43.50 13.41 -11.03
C THR A 97 -44.04 13.41 -12.46
N PRO A 98 -43.36 14.05 -13.43
CA PRO A 98 -43.82 14.08 -14.82
C PRO A 98 -43.78 12.68 -15.44
N VAL A 99 -44.83 12.34 -16.19
CA VAL A 99 -44.89 11.12 -16.98
C VAL A 99 -44.15 11.36 -18.28
N VAL A 100 -42.95 10.80 -18.41
CA VAL A 100 -42.07 10.96 -19.59
C VAL A 100 -41.80 9.62 -20.27
N PRO A 101 -41.59 9.59 -21.60
CA PRO A 101 -41.19 8.37 -22.30
C PRO A 101 -39.78 7.92 -21.88
N SER A 102 -39.51 6.63 -21.99
CA SER A 102 -38.19 6.08 -21.69
C SER A 102 -37.16 6.56 -22.71
N LEU A 103 -36.02 7.07 -22.24
CA LEU A 103 -34.90 7.44 -23.09
C LEU A 103 -34.30 6.22 -23.81
N LEU A 104 -33.92 6.34 -25.08
CA LEU A 104 -33.30 5.27 -25.88
C LEU A 104 -31.79 5.13 -25.61
N LEU A 105 -31.43 4.79 -24.37
CA LEU A 105 -30.03 4.63 -23.94
C LEU A 105 -29.59 3.16 -23.93
N ARG A 106 -28.54 2.84 -24.70
CA ARG A 106 -27.88 1.51 -24.68
C ARG A 106 -27.03 1.31 -23.42
N ARG A 107 -26.20 2.29 -23.08
CA ARG A 107 -25.33 2.28 -21.88
C ARG A 107 -26.02 2.99 -20.72
N ARG A 108 -26.15 2.29 -19.59
CA ARG A 108 -26.70 2.85 -18.35
C ARG A 108 -25.80 2.47 -17.17
N PRO A 109 -24.75 3.25 -16.87
CA PRO A 109 -23.80 2.93 -15.80
C PRO A 109 -24.45 2.75 -14.42
N ARG A 110 -25.61 3.38 -14.18
CA ARG A 110 -26.40 3.20 -12.95
C ARG A 110 -26.84 1.75 -12.70
N ARG A 111 -26.87 0.87 -13.72
CA ARG A 111 -27.22 -0.56 -13.58
C ARG A 111 -26.29 -1.27 -12.58
N ASN A 112 -24.98 -1.00 -12.62
CA ASN A 112 -24.00 -1.62 -11.74
C ASN A 112 -23.99 -1.00 -10.32
N ARG A 113 -24.72 0.10 -10.09
CA ARG A 113 -24.77 0.80 -8.80
C ARG A 113 -26.06 0.54 -8.01
N ARG A 114 -26.98 -0.25 -8.59
CA ARG A 114 -28.38 -0.39 -8.15
C ARG A 114 -28.52 -0.96 -6.73
N THR A 115 -27.68 -1.92 -6.34
CA THR A 115 -27.75 -2.55 -5.02
C THR A 115 -26.38 -2.55 -4.37
N PRO A 116 -26.30 -2.63 -3.02
CA PRO A 116 -25.03 -2.84 -2.33
C PRO A 116 -24.24 -4.04 -2.88
N ALA A 117 -24.92 -5.17 -3.12
CA ALA A 117 -24.30 -6.37 -3.69
C ALA A 117 -23.70 -6.14 -5.10
N LEU A 118 -24.39 -5.40 -5.97
CA LEU A 118 -23.86 -5.05 -7.29
C LEU A 118 -22.66 -4.11 -7.18
N ARG A 119 -22.72 -3.11 -6.29
CA ARG A 119 -21.57 -2.20 -6.08
C ARG A 119 -20.34 -2.96 -5.58
N ALA A 120 -20.52 -3.86 -4.61
CA ALA A 120 -19.44 -4.69 -4.09
C ALA A 120 -18.84 -5.62 -5.17
N SER A 121 -19.68 -6.23 -6.02
CA SER A 121 -19.24 -7.14 -7.09
C SER A 121 -18.43 -6.47 -8.20
N PHE A 122 -18.57 -5.14 -8.38
CA PHE A 122 -17.85 -4.37 -9.40
C PHE A 122 -16.86 -3.37 -8.78
N GLN A 123 -16.52 -3.53 -7.50
CA GLN A 123 -15.56 -2.67 -6.82
C GLN A 123 -14.15 -2.94 -7.35
N GLU A 124 -13.49 -1.89 -7.84
CA GLU A 124 -12.16 -1.98 -8.46
C GLU A 124 -11.01 -1.98 -7.43
N THR A 125 -11.23 -1.37 -6.27
CA THR A 125 -10.20 -1.19 -5.23
C THR A 125 -10.69 -1.74 -3.90
N ASN A 126 -9.89 -2.58 -3.26
CA ASN A 126 -10.09 -3.01 -1.88
C ASN A 126 -8.89 -2.59 -1.04
N ILE A 127 -9.15 -2.17 0.19
CA ILE A 127 -8.12 -1.84 1.17
C ILE A 127 -8.26 -2.83 2.32
N SER A 128 -7.14 -3.39 2.74
CA SER A 128 -7.04 -4.28 3.89
C SER A 128 -5.95 -3.77 4.84
N PRO A 129 -5.95 -4.17 6.13
CA PRO A 129 -4.88 -3.83 7.06
C PRO A 129 -3.47 -4.20 6.57
N ALA A 130 -3.34 -5.25 5.75
CA ALA A 130 -2.08 -5.65 5.14
C ALA A 130 -1.52 -4.65 4.11
N ASN A 131 -2.33 -3.67 3.68
CA ASN A 131 -1.88 -2.59 2.79
C ASN A 131 -1.36 -1.36 3.56
N LEU A 132 -1.40 -1.38 4.90
CA LEU A 132 -1.05 -0.24 5.75
C LEU A 132 0.34 -0.44 6.35
N VAL A 133 1.19 0.58 6.23
CA VAL A 133 2.43 0.72 7.02
C VAL A 133 2.16 1.73 8.12
N TYR A 134 2.41 1.37 9.37
CA TYR A 134 2.07 2.21 10.52
C TYR A 134 3.30 3.01 11.03
N PRO A 135 3.30 4.35 10.91
CA PRO A 135 4.37 5.19 11.45
C PRO A 135 4.36 5.25 12.97
N LEU A 136 5.52 5.00 13.58
CA LEU A 136 5.71 5.02 15.02
C LEU A 136 6.87 5.95 15.38
N PHE A 137 6.61 6.90 16.29
CA PHE A 137 7.62 7.78 16.84
C PHE A 137 8.20 7.16 18.10
N ILE A 138 9.53 7.07 18.20
CA ILE A 138 10.20 6.43 19.34
C ILE A 138 11.19 7.38 20.00
N HIS A 139 11.39 7.23 21.31
CA HIS A 139 12.41 7.98 22.07
C HIS A 139 13.02 7.12 23.19
N GLU A 140 14.10 7.63 23.80
CA GLU A 140 14.85 6.97 24.89
C GLU A 140 14.11 6.91 26.24
N GLY A 141 13.01 7.65 26.41
CA GLY A 141 12.30 7.73 27.68
C GLY A 141 11.53 6.45 28.01
N GLU A 142 11.19 6.25 29.28
CA GLU A 142 10.39 5.10 29.73
C GLU A 142 8.89 5.32 29.52
N GLU A 143 8.43 6.57 29.65
CA GLU A 143 7.02 6.95 29.52
C GLU A 143 6.70 7.53 28.14
N ASP A 144 5.54 7.16 27.61
CA ASP A 144 5.03 7.67 26.35
C ASP A 144 4.63 9.16 26.47
N THR A 145 5.13 9.98 25.56
CA THR A 145 4.89 11.43 25.57
C THR A 145 3.95 11.84 24.43
N PRO A 146 2.83 12.53 24.70
CA PRO A 146 1.91 12.97 23.65
C PRO A 146 2.57 13.98 22.69
N ILE A 147 2.18 13.94 21.42
CA ILE A 147 2.63 14.90 20.40
C ILE A 147 1.53 15.95 20.22
N GLY A 148 1.81 17.20 20.59
CA GLY A 148 0.81 18.28 20.61
C GLY A 148 0.15 18.53 19.25
N ALA A 149 0.97 18.66 18.19
CA ALA A 149 0.47 18.84 16.84
C ALA A 149 -0.19 17.60 16.20
N MET A 150 -0.13 16.43 16.84
CA MET A 150 -0.71 15.18 16.35
C MET A 150 -1.58 14.53 17.43
N PRO A 151 -2.81 15.02 17.68
CA PRO A 151 -3.68 14.47 18.71
C PRO A 151 -3.92 12.97 18.52
N GLY A 152 -3.69 12.20 19.59
CA GLY A 152 -3.78 10.73 19.59
C GLY A 152 -2.48 10.03 19.19
N CYS A 153 -1.44 10.76 18.79
CA CYS A 153 -0.11 10.22 18.54
C CYS A 153 0.84 10.52 19.72
N TYR A 154 1.76 9.58 19.95
CA TYR A 154 2.71 9.62 21.06
C TYR A 154 4.12 9.34 20.54
N ARG A 155 5.11 9.95 21.18
CA ARG A 155 6.48 9.46 21.17
C ARG A 155 6.52 8.32 22.17
N LEU A 156 6.81 7.12 21.69
CA LEU A 156 6.74 5.89 22.47
C LEU A 156 8.10 5.59 23.10
N GLY A 157 8.08 5.18 24.36
CA GLY A 157 9.25 4.61 25.00
C GLY A 157 9.62 3.30 24.31
N TRP A 158 10.83 3.21 23.76
CA TRP A 158 11.19 2.11 22.85
C TRP A 158 11.15 0.71 23.49
N ARG A 159 11.25 0.61 24.82
CA ARG A 159 11.22 -0.67 25.57
C ARG A 159 9.82 -1.17 25.90
N HIS A 160 8.86 -0.28 26.13
CA HIS A 160 7.54 -0.62 26.66
C HIS A 160 6.42 -0.16 25.71
N GLY A 161 6.19 1.15 25.58
CA GLY A 161 5.12 1.70 24.75
C GLY A 161 5.18 1.24 23.30
N LEU A 162 6.38 1.13 22.73
CA LEU A 162 6.58 0.60 21.38
C LEU A 162 6.04 -0.83 21.22
N LEU A 163 6.32 -1.72 22.18
CA LEU A 163 5.91 -3.12 22.10
C LEU A 163 4.39 -3.29 22.24
N GLU A 164 3.76 -2.45 23.07
CA GLU A 164 2.32 -2.44 23.27
C GLU A 164 1.58 -1.89 22.05
N GLU A 165 2.08 -0.80 21.46
CA GLU A 165 1.50 -0.21 20.26
C GLU A 165 1.61 -1.17 19.07
N VAL A 166 2.75 -1.82 18.88
CA VAL A 166 2.93 -2.84 17.83
C VAL A 166 1.99 -4.01 18.06
N ALA A 167 1.81 -4.49 19.29
CA ALA A 167 0.86 -5.57 19.59
C ALA A 167 -0.57 -5.18 19.16
N ARG A 168 -1.02 -3.97 19.52
CA ARG A 168 -2.34 -3.44 19.15
C ARG A 168 -2.51 -3.31 17.64
N ALA A 169 -1.49 -2.86 16.92
CA ALA A 169 -1.51 -2.78 15.46
C ALA A 169 -1.66 -4.17 14.82
N ARG A 170 -0.95 -5.17 15.35
CA ARG A 170 -1.03 -6.55 14.87
C ARG A 170 -2.40 -7.18 15.13
N ASP A 171 -3.03 -6.89 16.27
CA ASP A 171 -4.37 -7.40 16.61
C ASP A 171 -5.44 -7.00 15.58
N VAL A 172 -5.26 -5.85 14.91
CA VAL A 172 -6.14 -5.38 13.83
C VAL A 172 -5.65 -5.75 12.42
N GLY A 173 -4.56 -6.52 12.33
CA GLY A 173 -4.00 -7.05 11.08
C GLY A 173 -2.93 -6.20 10.41
N VAL A 174 -2.47 -5.12 11.05
CA VAL A 174 -1.37 -4.29 10.53
C VAL A 174 -0.04 -4.87 11.01
N ASN A 175 0.71 -5.47 10.09
CA ASN A 175 1.98 -6.15 10.39
C ASN A 175 3.20 -5.45 9.76
N SER A 176 3.05 -4.17 9.42
CA SER A 176 4.11 -3.35 8.83
C SER A 176 4.22 -2.03 9.57
N VAL A 177 5.41 -1.70 10.04
CA VAL A 177 5.68 -0.48 10.82
C VAL A 177 6.87 0.28 10.26
N VAL A 178 6.87 1.59 10.40
CA VAL A 178 8.03 2.45 10.12
C VAL A 178 8.44 3.22 11.37
N LEU A 179 9.73 3.20 11.69
CA LEU A 179 10.27 3.79 12.91
C LEU A 179 10.87 5.17 12.65
N PHE A 180 10.45 6.16 13.43
CA PHE A 180 11.00 7.52 13.40
C PHE A 180 11.57 7.91 14.78
N PRO A 181 12.88 8.10 14.92
CA PRO A 181 13.51 8.35 16.22
C PRO A 181 13.53 9.84 16.58
N LYS A 182 13.10 10.17 17.80
CA LYS A 182 13.42 11.44 18.45
C LYS A 182 14.71 11.28 19.26
N VAL A 183 15.83 11.61 18.62
CA VAL A 183 17.18 11.49 19.19
C VAL A 183 17.45 12.60 20.22
N PRO A 184 18.06 12.31 21.38
CA PRO A 184 18.49 13.34 22.34
C PRO A 184 19.44 14.37 21.70
N ASP A 185 19.24 15.66 21.99
CA ASP A 185 20.02 16.74 21.36
C ASP A 185 21.54 16.63 21.60
N GLY A 186 21.97 16.07 22.73
CA GLY A 186 23.38 15.86 23.04
C GLY A 186 24.07 14.80 22.18
N LEU A 187 23.31 14.01 21.41
CA LEU A 187 23.82 13.04 20.44
C LEU A 187 23.73 13.55 19.00
N LYS A 188 23.11 14.72 18.77
CA LYS A 188 23.04 15.33 17.44
C LYS A 188 24.36 16.02 17.12
N SER A 189 24.80 15.89 15.87
CA SER A 189 26.06 16.46 15.37
C SER A 189 25.90 17.00 13.94
N PRO A 190 26.82 17.84 13.45
CA PRO A 190 26.74 18.37 12.08
C PRO A 190 26.79 17.28 11.00
N THR A 191 27.42 16.15 11.31
CA THR A 191 27.70 15.02 10.42
C THR A 191 26.85 13.78 10.69
N GLY A 192 26.01 13.82 11.73
CA GLY A 192 24.97 12.83 12.01
C GLY A 192 25.48 11.44 12.40
N GLU A 193 26.61 11.30 13.10
CA GLU A 193 27.23 9.99 13.37
C GLU A 193 26.33 9.02 14.15
N GLU A 194 25.41 9.53 14.97
CA GLU A 194 24.45 8.70 15.71
C GLU A 194 23.51 7.92 14.77
N ALA A 195 23.36 8.32 13.51
CA ALA A 195 22.53 7.65 12.51
C ALA A 195 22.98 6.21 12.23
N TYR A 196 24.27 5.92 12.34
CA TYR A 196 24.86 4.59 12.11
C TYR A 196 25.47 3.98 13.37
N ASN A 197 25.14 4.51 14.55
CA ASN A 197 25.53 3.88 15.81
C ASN A 197 24.80 2.53 15.96
N GLU A 198 25.54 1.42 15.97
CA GLU A 198 24.96 0.08 16.11
C GLU A 198 24.21 -0.12 17.45
N ASN A 199 24.50 0.69 18.46
CA ASN A 199 23.82 0.72 19.75
C ASN A 199 22.84 1.89 19.89
N GLY A 200 22.58 2.64 18.81
CA GLY A 200 21.64 3.74 18.78
C GLY A 200 20.19 3.28 18.96
N LEU A 201 19.29 4.26 19.06
CA LEU A 201 17.86 4.03 19.34
C LEU A 201 17.20 3.10 18.30
N VAL A 202 17.36 3.39 17.00
CA VAL A 202 16.72 2.63 15.92
C VAL A 202 17.23 1.19 15.86
N PRO A 203 18.54 0.89 15.79
CA PRO A 203 19.03 -0.49 15.81
C PRO A 203 18.58 -1.29 17.04
N ARG A 204 18.53 -0.69 18.24
CA ARG A 204 18.03 -1.37 19.43
C ARG A 204 16.54 -1.67 19.36
N ALA A 205 15.73 -0.73 18.86
CA ALA A 205 14.29 -0.93 18.66
C ALA A 205 14.00 -2.03 17.63
N ILE A 206 14.74 -2.08 16.52
CA ILE A 206 14.60 -3.14 15.50
C ILE A 206 14.88 -4.51 16.11
N ARG A 207 16.01 -4.68 16.80
CA ARG A 207 16.37 -5.97 17.43
C ARG A 207 15.33 -6.41 18.45
N LEU A 208 14.82 -5.48 19.27
CA LEU A 208 13.78 -5.75 20.24
C LEU A 208 12.47 -6.23 19.56
N LEU A 209 12.07 -5.56 18.47
CA LEU A 209 10.87 -5.93 17.74
C LEU A 209 11.03 -7.26 17.00
N LYS A 210 12.17 -7.53 16.38
CA LYS A 210 12.44 -8.79 15.69
C LYS A 210 12.57 -9.97 16.64
N ASP A 211 13.09 -9.77 17.85
CA ASP A 211 13.11 -10.81 18.89
C ASP A 211 11.69 -11.23 19.29
N LYS A 212 10.80 -10.25 19.51
CA LYS A 212 9.42 -10.51 19.94
C LYS A 212 8.49 -10.93 18.80
N TYR A 213 8.68 -10.34 17.62
CA TYR A 213 7.82 -10.49 16.44
C TYR A 213 8.68 -10.72 15.18
N PRO A 214 9.24 -11.92 14.98
CA PRO A 214 10.14 -12.20 13.86
C PRO A 214 9.51 -11.96 12.48
N ASP A 215 8.18 -12.07 12.39
CA ASP A 215 7.37 -11.91 11.18
C ASP A 215 6.85 -10.48 10.95
N LEU A 216 7.17 -9.53 11.84
CA LEU A 216 6.83 -8.12 11.66
C LEU A 216 7.71 -7.53 10.55
N VAL A 217 7.08 -6.83 9.59
CA VAL A 217 7.81 -6.10 8.55
C VAL A 217 8.20 -4.73 9.09
N ILE A 218 9.49 -4.45 9.15
CA ILE A 218 10.06 -3.23 9.69
C ILE A 218 10.67 -2.41 8.57
N PHE A 219 10.07 -1.24 8.34
CA PHE A 219 10.60 -0.16 7.54
C PHE A 219 11.42 0.76 8.45
N THR A 220 12.55 1.25 7.95
CA THR A 220 13.35 2.26 8.63
C THR A 220 13.54 3.48 7.75
N ASP A 221 13.59 4.65 8.37
CA ASP A 221 13.92 5.90 7.70
C ASP A 221 15.45 6.04 7.57
N VAL A 222 15.92 6.42 6.39
CA VAL A 222 17.33 6.73 6.11
C VAL A 222 17.40 8.20 5.70
N ALA A 223 17.73 9.05 6.67
CA ALA A 223 17.92 10.48 6.55
C ALA A 223 18.68 10.98 7.79
N LEU A 224 19.39 12.10 7.67
CA LEU A 224 20.17 12.66 8.78
C LEU A 224 19.39 13.66 9.64
N ASP A 225 18.19 14.11 9.28
CA ASP A 225 17.51 15.20 10.01
C ASP A 225 17.20 14.91 11.49
N PRO A 226 16.95 13.66 11.95
CA PRO A 226 16.80 13.39 13.37
C PRO A 226 18.14 13.43 14.13
N TYR A 227 19.25 13.30 13.42
CA TYR A 227 20.61 13.15 13.96
C TYR A 227 21.47 14.40 13.74
N SER A 228 21.04 15.28 12.85
CA SER A 228 21.72 16.52 12.49
C SER A 228 21.50 17.58 13.56
N SER A 229 22.56 18.26 13.98
CA SER A 229 22.44 19.46 14.81
C SER A 229 21.78 20.62 14.07
N ASP A 230 21.68 20.59 12.74
CA ASP A 230 21.11 21.67 11.92
C ASP A 230 19.67 21.38 11.46
N GLY A 231 19.20 20.13 11.58
CA GLY A 231 17.85 19.70 11.20
C GLY A 231 17.62 19.52 9.69
N HIS A 232 18.70 19.49 8.90
CA HIS A 232 18.67 19.14 7.48
C HIS A 232 18.88 17.64 7.27
N ASP A 233 18.34 17.10 6.17
CA ASP A 233 18.42 15.67 5.83
C ASP A 233 19.85 15.24 5.45
N GLY A 234 20.76 16.20 5.26
CA GLY A 234 22.16 16.01 4.90
C GLY A 234 23.14 16.96 5.61
N ILE A 235 24.44 16.74 5.37
CA ILE A 235 25.54 17.54 5.92
C ILE A 235 25.48 18.95 5.35
N VAL A 236 25.62 19.96 6.22
CA VAL A 236 25.63 21.36 5.82
C VAL A 236 27.04 21.93 5.80
N ARG A 237 27.42 22.54 4.68
CA ARG A 237 28.66 23.32 4.55
C ARG A 237 28.47 24.72 5.16
N GLU A 238 29.58 25.39 5.48
CA GLU A 238 29.61 26.73 6.09
C GLU A 238 28.80 27.79 5.31
N ASP A 239 28.66 27.65 4.00
CA ASP A 239 27.89 28.57 3.15
C ASP A 239 26.39 28.20 3.03
N GLY A 240 25.93 27.20 3.79
CA GLY A 240 24.54 26.75 3.84
C GLY A 240 24.17 25.72 2.76
N VAL A 241 25.13 25.29 1.93
CA VAL A 241 24.89 24.24 0.93
C VAL A 241 24.79 22.88 1.62
N ILE A 242 23.75 22.12 1.28
CA ILE A 242 23.58 20.72 1.67
C ILE A 242 24.45 19.87 0.73
N MET A 243 25.41 19.15 1.29
CA MET A 243 26.42 18.42 0.53
C MET A 243 25.88 17.06 0.10
N ASN A 244 25.74 16.83 -1.21
CA ASN A 244 25.12 15.61 -1.75
C ASN A 244 25.93 14.35 -1.43
N ASP A 245 27.13 14.23 -2.01
CA ASP A 245 27.90 12.99 -2.03
C ASP A 245 28.39 12.59 -0.62
N GLU A 246 28.81 13.57 0.18
CA GLU A 246 29.20 13.37 1.58
C GLU A 246 28.01 12.91 2.44
N THR A 247 26.80 13.40 2.15
CA THR A 247 25.58 12.92 2.81
C THR A 247 25.29 11.48 2.39
N VAL A 248 25.31 11.18 1.08
CA VAL A 248 25.10 9.82 0.56
C VAL A 248 26.04 8.81 1.22
N HIS A 249 27.31 9.17 1.46
CA HIS A 249 28.25 8.33 2.18
C HIS A 249 27.80 7.98 3.62
N GLN A 250 27.22 8.93 4.35
CA GLN A 250 26.68 8.67 5.69
C GLN A 250 25.38 7.85 5.64
N LEU A 251 24.51 8.11 4.67
CA LEU A 251 23.26 7.37 4.47
C LEU A 251 23.53 5.89 4.17
N CYS A 252 24.58 5.59 3.40
CA CYS A 252 25.02 4.21 3.17
C CYS A 252 25.36 3.49 4.48
N LYS A 253 26.10 4.16 5.39
CA LYS A 253 26.43 3.59 6.71
C LYS A 253 25.18 3.38 7.56
N GLN A 254 24.24 4.34 7.55
CA GLN A 254 22.98 4.25 8.27
C GLN A 254 22.14 3.07 7.77
N ALA A 255 21.96 2.93 6.46
CA ALA A 255 21.22 1.82 5.85
C ALA A 255 21.83 0.46 6.23
N VAL A 256 23.15 0.32 6.15
CA VAL A 256 23.86 -0.91 6.55
C VAL A 256 23.68 -1.19 8.05
N ALA A 257 23.79 -0.19 8.92
CA ALA A 257 23.59 -0.36 10.36
C ALA A 257 22.16 -0.82 10.71
N GLN A 258 21.16 -0.28 10.01
CA GLN A 258 19.75 -0.67 10.16
C GLN A 258 19.50 -2.09 9.61
N ALA A 259 20.07 -2.44 8.46
CA ALA A 259 20.01 -3.79 7.89
C ALA A 259 20.64 -4.83 8.82
N ARG A 260 21.83 -4.55 9.38
CA ARG A 260 22.48 -5.40 10.41
C ARG A 260 21.62 -5.61 11.65
N ALA A 261 20.77 -4.64 12.01
CA ALA A 261 19.86 -4.76 13.13
C ALA A 261 18.63 -5.62 12.83
N GLY A 262 18.34 -5.90 11.55
CA GLY A 262 17.22 -6.72 11.10
C GLY A 262 16.09 -5.93 10.43
N ALA A 263 16.35 -4.73 9.90
CA ALA A 263 15.36 -4.04 9.06
C ALA A 263 15.07 -4.85 7.78
N ASP A 264 13.81 -4.97 7.40
CA ASP A 264 13.42 -5.65 6.16
C ASP A 264 13.52 -4.68 4.96
N ILE A 265 13.17 -3.42 5.20
CA ILE A 265 13.09 -2.37 4.19
C ILE A 265 13.75 -1.10 4.73
N VAL A 266 14.75 -0.58 4.02
CA VAL A 266 15.31 0.75 4.28
C VAL A 266 14.65 1.77 3.36
N SER A 267 14.35 2.95 3.90
CA SER A 267 13.52 3.94 3.20
C SER A 267 14.23 5.29 3.14
N PRO A 268 15.12 5.53 2.16
CA PRO A 268 15.83 6.80 2.02
C PRO A 268 14.84 7.93 1.74
N SER A 269 14.75 8.86 2.68
CA SER A 269 13.85 10.00 2.62
C SER A 269 14.55 11.34 2.39
N ASP A 270 15.88 11.32 2.28
CA ASP A 270 16.77 12.47 2.22
C ASP A 270 16.68 13.33 0.94
N MET A 271 16.23 12.76 -0.18
CA MET A 271 16.19 13.40 -1.51
C MET A 271 17.57 13.84 -2.05
N MET A 272 18.64 13.11 -1.73
CA MET A 272 19.95 13.30 -2.38
C MET A 272 19.99 12.59 -3.74
N ASP A 273 20.78 13.12 -4.68
CA ASP A 273 20.98 12.51 -5.99
C ASP A 273 21.87 11.27 -5.86
N GLY A 274 21.49 10.15 -6.50
CA GLY A 274 22.28 8.91 -6.55
C GLY A 274 22.28 8.06 -5.28
N ARG A 275 21.51 8.43 -4.23
CA ARG A 275 21.53 7.69 -2.96
C ARG A 275 21.03 6.26 -3.08
N VAL A 276 20.08 5.98 -3.97
CA VAL A 276 19.47 4.64 -4.08
C VAL A 276 20.52 3.64 -4.55
N GLY A 277 21.24 3.97 -5.62
CA GLY A 277 22.28 3.11 -6.18
C GLY A 277 23.44 2.93 -5.21
N ALA A 278 23.84 4.00 -4.51
CA ALA A 278 24.88 3.95 -3.50
C ALA A 278 24.49 3.06 -2.30
N ILE A 279 23.27 3.21 -1.77
CA ILE A 279 22.74 2.40 -0.67
C ILE A 279 22.62 0.94 -1.10
N ARG A 280 22.10 0.66 -2.31
CA ARG A 280 22.01 -0.70 -2.86
C ARG A 280 23.38 -1.36 -2.91
N ALA A 281 24.38 -0.68 -3.46
CA ALA A 281 25.75 -1.19 -3.54
C ALA A 281 26.35 -1.45 -2.15
N ALA A 282 26.12 -0.55 -1.18
CA ALA A 282 26.60 -0.71 0.19
C ALA A 282 25.94 -1.91 0.91
N LEU A 283 24.63 -2.08 0.75
CA LEU A 283 23.90 -3.24 1.29
C LEU A 283 24.39 -4.55 0.66
N ASP A 284 24.60 -4.58 -0.66
CA ASP A 284 25.09 -5.77 -1.37
C ASP A 284 26.50 -6.17 -0.97
N ALA A 285 27.39 -5.19 -0.78
CA ALA A 285 28.76 -5.43 -0.33
C ALA A 285 28.82 -6.10 1.05
N GLU A 286 27.80 -5.88 1.88
CA GLU A 286 27.68 -6.42 3.24
C GLU A 286 26.80 -7.68 3.31
N GLY A 287 26.31 -8.19 2.17
CA GLY A 287 25.50 -9.41 2.09
C GLY A 287 24.01 -9.21 2.40
N PHE A 288 23.52 -7.97 2.34
CA PHE A 288 22.10 -7.62 2.55
C PHE A 288 21.33 -7.52 1.23
N GLN A 289 21.53 -8.47 0.29
CA GLN A 289 20.85 -8.44 -1.01
C GLN A 289 19.32 -8.61 -0.91
N HIS A 290 18.83 -9.12 0.22
CA HIS A 290 17.43 -9.38 0.49
C HIS A 290 16.70 -8.19 1.13
N VAL A 291 17.43 -7.18 1.60
CA VAL A 291 16.84 -5.97 2.19
C VAL A 291 16.37 -5.07 1.07
N SER A 292 15.10 -4.69 1.10
CA SER A 292 14.49 -3.85 0.07
C SER A 292 14.74 -2.36 0.31
N ILE A 293 14.67 -1.58 -0.76
CA ILE A 293 14.74 -0.12 -0.72
C ILE A 293 13.37 0.46 -1.11
N MET A 294 12.73 1.15 -0.16
CA MET A 294 11.56 2.00 -0.44
C MET A 294 12.00 3.44 -0.60
N SER A 295 12.27 3.85 -1.83
CA SER A 295 12.74 5.19 -2.11
C SER A 295 11.62 6.22 -1.97
N TYR A 296 11.88 7.32 -1.25
CA TYR A 296 11.02 8.50 -1.29
C TYR A 296 11.27 9.30 -2.57
N THR A 297 10.95 8.68 -3.70
CA THR A 297 11.20 9.17 -5.05
C THR A 297 10.65 10.56 -5.32
N ALA A 298 9.43 10.84 -4.87
CA ALA A 298 8.82 12.14 -5.08
C ALA A 298 8.40 12.75 -3.75
N LYS A 299 9.39 13.23 -2.97
CA LYS A 299 9.18 13.98 -1.72
C LYS A 299 9.26 15.47 -2.00
N TYR A 300 8.13 16.15 -1.84
CA TYR A 300 7.99 17.56 -2.17
C TYR A 300 8.32 18.47 -0.99
N ALA A 301 8.86 19.65 -1.26
CA ALA A 301 9.05 20.73 -0.30
C ALA A 301 7.70 21.28 0.16
N SER A 302 7.11 20.62 1.16
CA SER A 302 5.73 20.82 1.58
C SER A 302 5.62 21.45 2.96
N SER A 303 4.57 22.28 3.16
CA SER A 303 4.24 22.88 4.46
C SER A 303 3.49 21.92 5.39
N PHE A 304 3.04 20.77 4.90
CA PHE A 304 2.29 19.80 5.69
C PHE A 304 3.14 19.00 6.70
N TYR A 305 4.47 19.10 6.63
CA TYR A 305 5.36 18.36 7.53
C TYR A 305 5.51 18.99 8.93
N GLY A 306 4.87 20.13 9.21
CA GLY A 306 4.96 20.81 10.50
C GLY A 306 4.74 19.89 11.71
N PRO A 307 3.62 19.13 11.79
CA PRO A 307 3.36 18.21 12.88
C PRO A 307 4.41 17.10 13.03
N PHE A 308 4.92 16.58 11.90
CA PHE A 308 5.97 15.55 11.90
C PHE A 308 7.31 16.09 12.43
N ARG A 309 7.69 17.30 12.02
CA ARG A 309 8.92 17.96 12.51
C ARG A 309 8.84 18.28 13.99
N GLU A 310 7.64 18.66 14.48
CA GLU A 310 7.41 18.79 15.92
C GLU A 310 7.55 17.44 16.63
N ALA A 311 7.04 16.35 16.06
CA ALA A 311 7.16 15.01 16.65
C ALA A 311 8.62 14.59 16.87
N LEU A 312 9.53 14.94 15.95
CA LEU A 312 10.95 14.58 16.03
C LEU A 312 11.86 15.66 16.63
N ASP A 313 11.35 16.88 16.79
CA ASP A 313 12.16 18.07 17.09
C ASP A 313 13.29 18.25 16.07
N SER A 314 12.92 18.16 14.78
CA SER A 314 13.82 18.15 13.62
C SER A 314 13.55 19.29 12.63
N ASN A 315 12.98 20.41 13.12
CA ASN A 315 12.86 21.60 12.27
C ASN A 315 14.25 22.08 11.84
N PRO A 316 14.45 22.43 10.55
CA PRO A 316 15.68 23.08 10.12
C PRO A 316 15.94 24.31 10.99
N ARG A 317 17.14 24.43 11.55
CA ARG A 317 17.51 25.58 12.39
C ARG A 317 17.64 26.85 11.56
N PHE A 318 17.88 26.72 10.26
CA PHE A 318 17.90 27.80 9.29
C PHE A 318 17.38 27.33 7.93
N GLY A 319 17.04 28.29 7.06
CA GLY A 319 16.67 28.03 5.68
C GLY A 319 15.39 27.19 5.52
N ASP A 320 15.34 26.47 4.40
CA ASP A 320 14.28 25.52 4.08
C ASP A 320 14.86 24.28 3.37
N LYS A 321 14.00 23.33 3.00
CA LYS A 321 14.39 22.07 2.35
C LYS A 321 14.26 22.14 0.81
N LYS A 322 14.07 23.32 0.20
CA LYS A 322 13.73 23.46 -1.24
C LYS A 322 14.90 23.23 -2.19
N THR A 323 16.13 23.14 -1.68
CA THR A 323 17.32 22.87 -2.51
C THR A 323 17.48 21.40 -2.86
N TYR A 324 16.71 20.51 -2.24
CA TYR A 324 16.73 19.06 -2.49
C TYR A 324 15.32 18.45 -2.53
N GLN A 325 14.37 18.90 -1.70
CA GLN A 325 12.97 18.47 -1.84
C GLN A 325 12.32 19.15 -3.03
N MET A 326 11.51 18.38 -3.77
CA MET A 326 10.95 18.83 -5.04
C MET A 326 10.00 20.02 -4.92
N ASN A 327 9.94 20.85 -5.96
CA ASN A 327 8.93 21.90 -6.05
C ASN A 327 7.52 21.30 -6.24
N PRO A 328 6.52 21.59 -5.37
CA PRO A 328 5.15 21.09 -5.53
C PRO A 328 4.47 21.41 -6.88
N ALA A 329 4.97 22.40 -7.63
CA ALA A 329 4.46 22.72 -8.96
C ALA A 329 4.93 21.74 -10.07
N ASN A 330 5.92 20.88 -9.79
CA ASN A 330 6.64 20.11 -10.80
C ASN A 330 6.22 18.63 -10.82
N HIS A 331 5.18 18.29 -11.60
CA HIS A 331 4.79 16.88 -11.78
C HIS A 331 5.68 16.10 -12.77
N ARG A 332 6.32 16.78 -13.71
CA ARG A 332 7.21 16.15 -14.71
C ARG A 332 8.53 15.70 -14.10
N GLU A 333 9.05 16.48 -13.17
CA GLU A 333 10.27 16.18 -12.42
C GLU A 333 10.12 14.87 -11.64
N ALA A 334 8.92 14.60 -11.09
CA ALA A 334 8.63 13.32 -10.40
C ALA A 334 8.83 12.09 -11.28
N LEU A 335 8.65 12.22 -12.60
CA LEU A 335 8.88 11.12 -13.54
C LEU A 335 10.37 10.92 -13.83
N VAL A 336 11.18 11.97 -13.70
CA VAL A 336 12.63 11.87 -13.79
C VAL A 336 13.15 11.16 -12.55
N GLU A 337 12.80 11.64 -11.36
CA GLU A 337 13.15 11.00 -10.08
C GLU A 337 12.77 9.51 -10.04
N ALA A 338 11.55 9.20 -10.50
CA ALA A 338 11.08 7.81 -10.56
C ALA A 338 11.89 6.94 -11.52
N HIS A 339 12.34 7.50 -12.64
CA HIS A 339 13.16 6.77 -13.58
C HIS A 339 14.55 6.49 -13.03
N GLU A 340 15.19 7.49 -12.41
CA GLU A 340 16.52 7.35 -11.83
C GLU A 340 16.49 6.33 -10.68
N ASP A 341 15.59 6.49 -9.71
CA ASP A 341 15.44 5.57 -8.57
C ASP A 341 15.14 4.12 -8.99
N GLU A 342 14.26 3.92 -9.99
CA GLU A 342 13.98 2.59 -10.55
C GLU A 342 15.24 1.99 -11.19
N SER A 343 15.99 2.80 -11.95
CA SER A 343 17.23 2.37 -12.62
C SER A 343 18.36 2.04 -11.65
N GLU A 344 18.37 2.72 -10.49
CA GLU A 344 19.34 2.55 -9.41
C GLU A 344 19.04 1.35 -8.51
N GLY A 345 17.86 0.74 -8.65
CA GLY A 345 17.49 -0.50 -7.96
C GLY A 345 16.57 -0.33 -6.75
N ALA A 346 15.72 0.71 -6.73
CA ALA A 346 14.64 0.79 -5.76
C ALA A 346 13.58 -0.32 -6.01
N ASP A 347 13.15 -0.98 -4.94
CA ASP A 347 12.08 -2.00 -5.01
C ASP A 347 10.68 -1.38 -4.94
N ILE A 348 10.57 -0.25 -4.24
CA ILE A 348 9.31 0.47 -4.01
C ILE A 348 9.56 1.96 -4.22
N LEU A 349 8.72 2.60 -5.05
CA LEU A 349 8.74 4.05 -5.26
C LEU A 349 7.60 4.69 -4.46
N LEU A 350 7.95 5.63 -3.58
CA LEU A 350 7.01 6.34 -2.73
C LEU A 350 6.87 7.81 -3.18
N VAL A 351 5.63 8.21 -3.40
CA VAL A 351 5.27 9.63 -3.55
C VAL A 351 4.88 10.17 -2.18
N CYS A 352 5.70 11.06 -1.62
CA CYS A 352 5.42 11.70 -0.35
C CYS A 352 4.79 13.07 -0.59
N ILE A 353 3.46 13.04 -0.69
CA ILE A 353 2.60 14.22 -0.56
C ILE A 353 1.72 14.03 0.66
N PHE A 354 1.57 15.06 1.50
CA PHE A 354 0.38 15.12 2.35
C PHE A 354 -0.75 15.65 1.47
N PHE A 355 -1.79 14.83 1.31
CA PHE A 355 -2.90 15.06 0.40
C PHE A 355 -3.52 16.46 0.58
N SER A 356 -3.37 17.35 -0.42
CA SER A 356 -4.31 18.44 -0.69
C SER A 356 -5.11 18.07 -1.93
N PHE A 357 -6.03 17.11 -1.81
CA PHE A 357 -7.18 17.17 -2.70
C PHE A 357 -8.08 18.26 -2.16
N LYS A 358 -7.97 19.44 -2.77
CA LYS A 358 -9.11 20.32 -2.91
C LYS A 358 -10.21 19.45 -3.51
N LEU A 359 -11.11 18.95 -2.65
CA LEU A 359 -12.39 18.42 -3.07
C LEU A 359 -12.93 19.46 -4.05
N LEU A 360 -13.01 19.07 -5.32
CA LEU A 360 -13.89 19.73 -6.27
C LEU A 360 -15.27 19.64 -5.64
N SER A 361 -15.61 20.68 -4.88
CA SER A 361 -16.97 21.01 -4.52
C SER A 361 -17.70 21.24 -5.83
N TRP A 362 -18.45 20.23 -6.24
CA TRP A 362 -19.55 20.34 -7.18
C TRP A 362 -20.85 20.29 -6.38
#